data_AF-A0ABD0MC53-F1
#
_entry.id   AF-A0ABD0MC53-F1
#
_cell.length_a   1.000
_cell.length_b   1.000
_cell.length_c   1.000
_cell.angle_alpha   90.00
_cell.angle_beta   90.00
_cell.angle_gamma   90.00
#
_symmetry.space_group_name_H-M   'P 1'
#
loop_
_entity.id
_entity.type
_entity.pdbx_description
1 polymer ?
#
loop_
_entity_poly.entity_id
_entity_poly.type
_entity_poly.pdbx_seq_one_letter_code
_entity_poly.pdbx_strand_id
1 'polypeptide(L)'
;MKPTDPGEDFIKGMVIGILLVVEDVKEPLPVSYNDVAIVIEEKIVMRHLGDVPNAFVNLMGLLFMLNLDYPKEMKYTFEVIQRLFMGIGVHSLKNKLLS
;
A
#
# COMPACT_ATOMS: atom_id res chain seq x y z
N MET A 1 -4.17 -7.04 -29.84
CA MET A 1 -4.34 -7.38 -28.40
C MET A 1 -3.11 -6.87 -27.68
N LYS A 2 -3.25 -5.96 -26.71
CA LYS A 2 -2.13 -5.66 -25.80
C LYS A 2 -1.93 -6.91 -24.93
N PRO A 3 -0.68 -7.33 -24.67
CA PRO A 3 -0.44 -8.40 -23.72
C PRO A 3 -0.88 -7.89 -22.35
N THR A 4 -1.90 -8.52 -21.78
CA THR A 4 -2.27 -8.37 -20.37
C THR A 4 -1.05 -8.78 -19.56
N ASP A 5 -0.45 -7.82 -18.86
CA ASP A 5 0.66 -8.06 -17.94
C ASP A 5 0.14 -9.08 -16.89
N PRO A 6 0.76 -10.26 -16.72
CA PRO A 6 0.22 -11.34 -15.87
C PRO A 6 -0.01 -10.97 -14.39
N GLY A 7 0.31 -9.73 -13.99
CA GLY A 7 -0.01 -9.16 -12.68
C GLY A 7 -1.41 -8.54 -12.53
N GLU A 8 -2.19 -8.31 -13.61
CA GLU A 8 -3.48 -7.60 -13.53
C GLU A 8 -4.59 -8.39 -12.82
N ASP A 9 -4.61 -9.72 -12.96
CA ASP A 9 -5.63 -10.55 -12.30
C ASP A 9 -5.44 -10.62 -10.77
N PHE A 10 -4.19 -10.54 -10.30
CA PHE A 10 -3.85 -10.64 -8.87
C PHE A 10 -4.17 -9.38 -8.07
N ILE A 11 -4.21 -8.23 -8.73
CA ILE A 11 -4.46 -6.93 -8.09
C ILE A 11 -5.94 -6.51 -8.17
N LYS A 12 -6.75 -7.28 -8.90
CA LYS A 12 -8.18 -7.03 -9.02
C LYS A 12 -8.87 -7.16 -7.66
N GLY A 13 -9.64 -6.14 -7.28
CA GLY A 13 -10.28 -5.99 -5.98
C GLY A 13 -9.39 -5.41 -4.88
N MET A 14 -8.10 -5.18 -5.12
CA MET A 14 -7.22 -4.57 -4.12
C MET A 14 -7.41 -3.05 -4.09
N VAL A 15 -7.88 -2.54 -2.95
CA VAL A 15 -7.97 -1.08 -2.70
C VAL A 15 -6.61 -0.53 -2.30
N ILE A 16 -5.96 -1.11 -1.28
CA ILE A 16 -4.61 -0.77 -0.83
C ILE A 16 -3.92 -2.08 -0.42
N GLY A 17 -2.71 -2.34 -0.89
CA GLY A 17 -2.00 -3.58 -0.57
C GLY A 17 -0.50 -3.55 -0.85
N ILE A 18 0.21 -4.46 -0.18
CA ILE A 18 1.61 -4.80 -0.47
C ILE A 18 1.60 -6.16 -1.17
N LEU A 19 2.14 -6.21 -2.38
CA LEU A 19 2.21 -7.41 -3.19
C LEU A 19 3.61 -8.03 -3.09
N LEU A 20 3.68 -9.31 -2.73
CA LEU A 20 4.91 -10.10 -2.77
C LEU A 20 5.05 -10.75 -4.15
N VAL A 21 6.18 -10.53 -4.81
CA VAL A 21 6.47 -11.10 -6.12
C VAL A 21 7.37 -12.31 -5.93
N VAL A 22 6.87 -13.49 -6.33
CA VAL A 22 7.59 -14.76 -6.22
C VAL A 22 7.53 -15.48 -7.56
N GLU A 23 8.66 -16.03 -8.01
CA GLU A 23 8.75 -16.76 -9.28
C GLU A 23 8.01 -18.10 -9.27
N ASP A 24 7.87 -18.74 -8.10
CA ASP A 24 7.30 -20.08 -7.97
C ASP A 24 6.43 -20.16 -6.69
N VAL A 25 5.12 -19.95 -6.83
CA VAL A 25 4.16 -19.97 -5.71
C VAL A 25 3.82 -21.42 -5.39
N LYS A 26 4.74 -22.12 -4.73
CA LYS A 26 4.52 -23.49 -4.23
C LYS A 26 3.71 -23.53 -2.95
N GLU A 27 3.73 -22.44 -2.17
CA GLU A 27 3.05 -22.36 -0.88
C GLU A 27 2.28 -21.03 -0.71
N PRO A 28 1.20 -21.01 0.11
CA PRO A 28 0.38 -19.81 0.34
C PRO A 28 1.17 -18.64 0.95
N LEU A 29 2.24 -18.94 1.68
CA LEU A 29 3.18 -17.98 2.26
C LEU A 29 4.60 -18.38 1.88
N PRO A 30 5.15 -17.82 0.79
CA PRO A 30 6.49 -18.16 0.35
C PRO A 30 7.52 -17.72 1.39
N VAL A 31 8.42 -18.62 1.74
CA VAL A 31 9.53 -18.38 2.69
C VAL A 31 10.49 -17.31 2.16
N SER A 32 10.51 -17.08 0.85
CA SER A 32 11.32 -16.06 0.17
C SER A 32 10.55 -15.47 -1.00
N TYR A 33 10.72 -14.16 -1.22
CA TYR A 33 10.16 -13.43 -2.36
C TYR A 33 11.28 -12.68 -3.09
N ASN A 34 11.08 -12.45 -4.38
CA ASN A 34 12.08 -11.80 -5.25
C ASN A 34 11.94 -10.28 -5.23
N ASP A 35 10.71 -9.79 -5.04
CA ASP A 35 10.43 -8.37 -4.98
C ASP A 35 9.15 -8.06 -4.19
N VAL A 36 8.96 -6.78 -3.89
CA VAL A 36 7.78 -6.23 -3.24
C VAL A 36 7.30 -5.01 -4.03
N ALA A 37 5.98 -4.93 -4.20
CA ALA A 37 5.30 -3.83 -4.87
C ALA A 37 4.17 -3.26 -4.01
N ILE A 38 3.80 -2.01 -4.27
CA ILE A 38 2.64 -1.36 -3.65
C ILE A 38 1.53 -1.25 -4.70
N VAL A 39 0.33 -1.64 -4.28
CA VAL A 39 -0.90 -1.56 -5.08
C VAL A 39 -1.87 -0.59 -4.42
N ILE A 40 -2.42 0.32 -5.22
CA ILE A 40 -3.50 1.23 -4.83
C ILE A 40 -4.54 1.22 -5.96
N GLU A 41 -5.80 1.02 -5.64
CA GLU A 41 -6.94 0.96 -6.57
C GLU A 41 -6.64 0.08 -7.80
N GLU A 42 -6.27 -1.18 -7.54
CA GLU A 42 -5.95 -2.19 -8.57
C GLU A 42 -4.78 -1.78 -9.49
N LYS A 43 -3.95 -0.82 -9.08
CA LYS A 43 -2.79 -0.36 -9.85
C LYS A 43 -1.52 -0.49 -9.05
N ILE A 44 -0.50 -1.08 -9.66
CA ILE A 44 0.84 -1.09 -9.10
C ILE A 44 1.42 0.34 -9.21
N VAL A 45 1.63 0.99 -8.06
CA VAL A 45 2.14 2.36 -7.98
C VAL A 45 3.65 2.41 -7.75
N MET A 46 4.22 1.37 -7.12
CA MET A 46 5.65 1.24 -6.87
C MET A 46 6.08 -0.23 -6.97
N ARG A 47 7.28 -0.48 -7.49
CA ARG A 47 7.92 -1.81 -7.63
C ARG A 47 9.37 -1.73 -7.14
N HIS A 48 10.06 -2.87 -7.04
CA HIS A 48 11.49 -2.92 -6.71
C HIS A 48 11.82 -2.37 -5.32
N LEU A 49 10.95 -2.66 -4.35
CA LEU A 49 11.06 -2.13 -2.99
C LEU A 49 11.93 -3.01 -2.08
N GLY A 50 12.35 -4.18 -2.58
CA GLY A 50 13.28 -5.06 -1.90
C GLY A 50 12.64 -5.87 -0.78
N ASP A 51 12.02 -5.22 0.21
CA ASP A 51 11.42 -5.87 1.37
C ASP A 51 10.12 -5.23 1.85
N VAL A 52 9.37 -5.99 2.65
CA VAL A 52 8.07 -5.59 3.19
C VAL A 52 8.14 -4.37 4.11
N PRO A 53 9.09 -4.26 5.07
CA PRO A 53 9.26 -3.05 5.86
C PRO A 53 9.43 -1.78 5.01
N ASN A 54 10.28 -1.83 4.00
CA ASN A 54 10.51 -0.70 3.09
C ASN A 54 9.25 -0.37 2.29
N ALA A 55 8.55 -1.37 1.76
CA ALA A 55 7.27 -1.15 1.09
C ALA A 55 6.20 -0.56 2.02
N PHE A 56 6.16 -0.98 3.28
CA PHE A 56 5.22 -0.46 4.27
C PHE A 56 5.48 1.02 4.60
N VAL A 57 6.74 1.41 4.81
CA VAL A 57 7.10 2.82 5.05
C VAL A 57 6.72 3.70 3.85
N ASN A 58 7.00 3.24 2.63
CA ASN A 58 6.61 3.95 1.41
C ASN A 58 5.09 4.05 1.26
N LEU A 59 4.35 2.98 1.55
CA LEU A 59 2.89 3.00 1.53
C LEU A 59 2.32 4.01 2.54
N MET A 60 2.84 4.02 3.78
CA MET A 60 2.46 5.01 4.79
C MET A 60 2.71 6.44 4.32
N GLY A 61 3.88 6.68 3.72
CA GLY A 61 4.25 7.97 3.14
C GLY A 61 3.31 8.40 2.01
N LEU A 62 2.96 7.49 1.09
CA LEU A 62 2.02 7.76 0.00
C LEU A 62 0.61 8.09 0.52
N LEU A 63 0.09 7.28 1.44
CA LEU A 63 -1.24 7.50 2.03
C LEU A 63 -1.32 8.85 2.72
N PHE A 64 -0.26 9.23 3.44
CA PHE A 64 -0.16 10.54 4.08
C PHE A 64 -0.03 11.68 3.06
N MET A 65 0.92 11.60 2.13
CA MET A 65 1.23 12.67 1.18
C MET A 65 0.09 12.95 0.21
N LEU A 66 -0.64 11.91 -0.19
CA LEU A 66 -1.79 12.00 -1.10
C LEU A 66 -3.12 12.19 -0.37
N ASN A 67 -3.11 12.23 0.97
CA ASN A 67 -4.31 12.31 1.82
C ASN A 67 -5.38 11.29 1.41
N LEU A 68 -4.96 10.06 1.13
CA LEU A 68 -5.86 8.98 0.73
C LEU A 68 -6.64 8.49 1.94
N ASP A 69 -7.93 8.22 1.74
CA ASP A 69 -8.74 7.60 2.77
C ASP A 69 -8.22 6.19 3.07
N TYR A 70 -8.03 5.90 4.35
CA TYR A 70 -7.68 4.55 4.78
C TYR A 70 -8.83 3.57 4.52
N PRO A 71 -8.53 2.29 4.22
CA PRO A 71 -9.55 1.26 4.19
C PRO A 71 -10.31 1.27 5.52
N LYS A 72 -11.65 1.23 5.48
CA LYS A 72 -12.49 1.39 6.69
C LYS A 72 -12.09 0.46 7.83
N GLU A 73 -11.69 -0.76 7.49
CA GLU A 73 -11.27 -1.80 8.44
C GLU A 73 -9.94 -1.51 9.12
N MET A 74 -9.06 -0.72 8.47
CA MET A 74 -7.70 -0.43 8.96
C MET A 74 -7.52 1.02 9.38
N LYS A 75 -8.53 1.87 9.22
CA LYS A 75 -8.49 3.31 9.49
C LYS A 75 -7.85 3.63 10.84
N TYR A 76 -8.31 2.99 11.91
CA TYR A 76 -7.80 3.26 13.25
C TYR A 76 -6.34 2.81 13.43
N THR A 77 -5.95 1.68 12.85
CA THR A 77 -4.56 1.21 12.87
C THR A 77 -3.63 2.22 12.19
N PHE A 78 -4.03 2.69 11.01
CA PHE A 78 -3.27 3.70 10.28
C PHE A 78 -3.18 5.02 11.05
N GLU A 79 -4.31 5.54 11.54
CA GLU A 79 -4.33 6.78 12.36
C GLU A 79 -3.41 6.69 13.58
N VAL A 80 -3.37 5.55 14.27
CA VAL A 80 -2.47 5.33 15.41
C VAL A 80 -1.01 5.35 14.96
N ILE A 81 -0.66 4.66 13.87
CA ILE A 81 0.71 4.64 13.34
C ILE A 81 1.14 6.06 12.93
N GLN A 82 0.29 6.81 12.23
CA GLN A 82 0.60 8.20 11.88
C GLN A 82 0.82 9.06 13.12
N ARG A 83 -0.03 8.90 14.14
CA ARG A 83 0.07 9.67 15.37
C ARG A 83 1.32 9.33 16.17
N LEU A 84 1.67 8.05 16.27
CA LEU A 84 2.81 7.57 17.05
C LEU A 84 4.15 7.86 16.37
N PHE A 85 4.25 7.66 15.04
CA PHE A 85 5.53 7.70 14.33
C PHE A 85 5.74 8.97 13.51
N MET A 86 4.68 9.64 13.05
CA MET A 86 4.79 10.85 12.22
C MET A 86 4.45 12.15 12.99
N GLY A 87 4.08 12.05 14.27
CA GLY A 87 3.83 13.21 15.14
C GLY A 87 2.59 14.04 14.75
N ILE A 88 1.73 13.52 13.87
CA ILE A 88 0.55 14.22 13.39
C ILE A 88 -0.60 13.89 14.36
N GLY A 89 -0.90 14.85 15.24
CA GLY A 89 -2.13 14.81 16.04
C GLY A 89 -3.35 14.80 15.12
N VAL A 90 -4.48 14.27 15.62
CA VAL A 90 -5.75 14.08 14.91
C VAL A 90 -6.37 15.42 14.46
N HIS A 91 -5.71 16.10 13.54
CA HIS A 91 -6.34 17.05 12.65
C HIS A 91 -6.62 16.28 11.39
N SER A 92 -7.82 15.72 11.37
CA SER A 92 -8.54 15.44 10.14
C SER A 92 -8.17 16.51 9.12
N LEU A 93 -7.50 16.13 8.02
CA LEU A 93 -7.20 17.01 6.89
C LEU A 93 -8.48 17.46 6.15
N LYS A 94 -9.65 17.39 6.81
CA LYS A 94 -10.94 17.76 6.24
C LYS A 94 -11.17 19.26 6.15
N ASN A 95 -10.43 20.14 6.82
CA ASN A 95 -10.66 21.57 6.72
C ASN A 95 -9.36 22.38 6.67
N LYS A 96 -8.80 22.56 5.47
CA LYS A 96 -7.95 23.74 5.14
C LYS A 96 -8.09 24.19 3.68
N LEU A 97 -9.27 24.00 3.09
CA LEU A 97 -9.70 24.77 1.93
C LEU A 97 -10.89 25.61 2.41
N LEU A 98 -10.78 26.94 2.29
CA LEU A 98 -11.72 27.98 2.72
C LEU A 98 -11.56 28.47 4.17
N SER A 99 -10.56 29.32 4.40
CA SER A 99 -10.72 30.54 5.19
C SER A 99 -10.26 31.73 4.36
#